data_AF-A0A5R9B6J3-F1
#
_entry.id   AF-A0A5R9B6J3-F1
#
_cell.length_a   1.000
_cell.length_b   1.000
_cell.length_c   1.000
_cell.angle_alpha   90.00
_cell.angle_beta   90.00
_cell.angle_gamma   90.00
#
_symmetry.space_group_name_H-M   'P 1'
#
loop_
_entity.id
_entity.type
_entity.pdbx_description
1 polymer ?
#
loop_
_entity_poly.entity_id
_entity_poly.type
_entity_poly.pdbx_seq_one_letter_code
_entity_poly.pdbx_strand_id
1 'polypeptide(L)'
;MSEIVYLYDGTPITVHFAWNYPKEPYTKIPPYSGINYPIYFNELTQRWVGAEPPLSNSEYADLENAINSQNDKFVELIDKNNQLVKDNATLFEYVSKMLLILTYMKDFTEFPQVVMDNQDIEYFYEKGLFTDFKLRQLVDKGIISSEYYNKLSGDIYPSLDESEG
;
A
#
# COMPACT_ATOMS: atom_id res chain seq x y z
N MET A 1 -57.60 -7.42 -28.38
CA MET A 1 -56.20 -7.85 -28.58
C MET A 1 -55.70 -8.26 -27.21
N SER A 2 -55.21 -9.49 -27.04
CA SER A 2 -54.65 -9.94 -25.76
C SER A 2 -53.18 -9.57 -25.69
N GLU A 3 -52.72 -9.12 -24.52
CA GLU A 3 -51.31 -8.82 -24.24
C GLU A 3 -50.81 -9.65 -23.04
N ILE A 4 -49.48 -9.82 -22.94
CA ILE A 4 -48.83 -10.49 -21.82
C ILE A 4 -48.09 -9.44 -20.99
N VAL A 5 -48.33 -9.44 -19.68
CA VAL A 5 -47.55 -8.69 -18.69
C VAL A 5 -46.86 -9.67 -17.74
N TYR A 6 -45.85 -9.21 -17.02
CA TYR A 6 -45.06 -10.03 -16.10
C TYR A 6 -45.10 -9.40 -14.72
N LEU A 7 -45.44 -10.17 -13.68
CA LEU A 7 -45.22 -9.76 -12.30
C LEU A 7 -43.73 -9.61 -12.04
N TYR A 8 -43.33 -8.85 -11.02
CA TYR A 8 -41.91 -8.59 -10.77
C TYR A 8 -41.08 -9.81 -10.37
N ASP A 9 -41.70 -10.97 -10.16
CA ASP A 9 -41.04 -12.27 -9.98
C ASP A 9 -40.84 -13.06 -11.30
N GLY A 10 -41.30 -12.51 -12.42
CA GLY A 10 -41.24 -13.15 -13.74
C GLY A 10 -42.51 -13.89 -14.17
N THR A 11 -43.53 -13.98 -13.31
CA THR A 11 -44.77 -14.71 -13.61
C THR A 11 -45.57 -14.05 -14.74
N PRO A 12 -45.84 -14.75 -15.87
CA PRO A 12 -46.59 -14.18 -16.98
C PRO A 12 -48.11 -14.18 -16.70
N ILE A 13 -48.76 -13.05 -16.96
CA ILE A 13 -50.21 -12.87 -16.87
C ILE A 13 -50.75 -12.42 -18.23
N THR A 14 -51.74 -13.15 -18.74
CA THR A 14 -52.41 -12.80 -20.00
C THR A 14 -53.59 -11.86 -19.71
N VAL A 15 -53.55 -10.67 -20.30
CA VAL A 15 -54.57 -9.63 -20.14
C VAL A 15 -55.44 -9.61 -21.40
N HIS A 16 -56.71 -9.97 -21.24
CA HIS A 16 -57.71 -9.93 -22.32
C HIS A 16 -58.55 -8.64 -22.31
N PHE A 17 -58.77 -8.05 -21.13
CA PHE A 17 -59.53 -6.82 -20.92
C PHE A 17 -58.86 -5.94 -19.87
N ALA A 18 -59.17 -4.64 -19.84
CA ALA A 18 -58.54 -3.67 -18.94
C ALA A 18 -58.72 -3.98 -17.44
N TRP A 19 -59.74 -4.75 -17.05
CA TRP A 19 -59.95 -5.16 -15.66
C TRP A 19 -59.15 -6.41 -15.26
N ASN A 20 -58.50 -7.09 -16.21
CA ASN A 20 -57.63 -8.25 -15.97
C ASN A 20 -56.20 -7.85 -15.61
N TYR A 21 -55.89 -6.55 -15.56
CA TYR A 21 -54.59 -6.09 -15.14
C TYR A 21 -54.30 -6.51 -13.68
N PRO A 22 -53.08 -6.97 -13.37
CA PRO A 22 -52.71 -7.34 -12.00
C PRO A 22 -52.88 -6.16 -11.04
N LYS A 23 -53.27 -6.46 -9.80
CA LYS A 23 -53.25 -5.48 -8.70
C LYS A 23 -51.86 -5.33 -8.08
N GLU A 24 -50.97 -6.27 -8.38
CA GLU A 24 -49.58 -6.29 -7.94
C GLU A 24 -48.69 -5.59 -8.97
N PRO A 25 -47.48 -5.13 -8.59
CA PRO A 25 -46.53 -4.53 -9.53
C PRO A 25 -46.22 -5.46 -10.71
N TYR A 26 -46.28 -4.89 -11.93
CA TYR A 26 -46.08 -5.63 -13.18
C TYR A 26 -45.31 -4.80 -14.21
N THR A 27 -44.68 -5.48 -15.16
CA THR A 27 -43.96 -4.89 -16.29
C THR A 27 -44.41 -5.52 -17.60
N LYS A 28 -44.23 -4.80 -18.72
CA LYS A 28 -44.41 -5.35 -20.08
C LYS A 28 -43.11 -5.89 -20.67
N ILE A 29 -41.99 -5.70 -19.96
CA ILE A 29 -40.67 -6.15 -20.39
C ILE A 29 -40.53 -7.63 -20.04
N PRO A 30 -40.34 -8.53 -21.03
CA PRO A 30 -40.21 -9.95 -20.75
C PRO A 30 -38.91 -10.27 -20.01
N PRO A 31 -38.91 -11.27 -19.12
CA PRO A 31 -37.69 -11.91 -18.62
C PRO A 31 -36.76 -12.34 -19.75
N TYR A 32 -35.45 -12.46 -19.47
CA TYR A 32 -34.53 -13.06 -20.44
C TYR A 32 -34.89 -14.54 -20.70
N SER A 33 -34.76 -15.03 -21.94
CA SER A 33 -35.21 -16.38 -22.28
C SER A 33 -34.32 -17.47 -21.65
N GLY A 34 -34.93 -18.55 -21.14
CA GLY A 34 -34.21 -19.74 -20.65
C GLY A 34 -33.92 -19.77 -19.14
N ILE A 35 -34.66 -18.98 -18.34
CA ILE A 35 -34.41 -18.83 -16.91
C ILE A 35 -35.13 -19.91 -16.09
N ASN A 36 -34.37 -20.61 -15.26
CA ASN A 36 -34.83 -21.62 -14.28
C ASN A 36 -34.58 -21.18 -12.82
N TYR A 37 -34.33 -19.89 -12.55
CA TYR A 37 -33.99 -19.38 -11.21
C TYR A 37 -34.79 -18.11 -10.86
N PRO A 38 -34.94 -17.75 -9.57
CA PRO A 38 -35.72 -16.58 -9.15
C PRO A 38 -35.14 -15.29 -9.74
N ILE A 39 -35.98 -14.48 -10.38
CA ILE A 39 -35.59 -13.20 -10.97
C ILE A 39 -36.51 -12.10 -10.45
N TYR A 40 -35.94 -10.91 -10.24
CA TYR A 40 -36.70 -9.73 -9.83
C TYR A 40 -36.60 -8.63 -10.88
N PHE A 41 -37.70 -7.91 -11.14
CA PHE A 41 -37.69 -6.74 -12.02
C PHE A 41 -37.32 -5.48 -11.25
N ASN A 42 -36.17 -4.87 -11.59
CA ASN A 42 -35.71 -3.61 -10.99
C ASN A 42 -36.32 -2.41 -11.71
N GLU A 43 -37.26 -1.71 -11.06
CA GLU A 43 -37.95 -0.53 -11.61
C GLU A 43 -37.02 0.63 -11.97
N LEU A 44 -35.98 0.88 -11.16
CA LEU A 44 -35.06 2.01 -11.36
C LEU A 44 -34.24 1.86 -12.64
N THR A 45 -33.84 0.62 -12.96
CA THR A 45 -33.02 0.31 -14.14
C THR A 45 -33.82 -0.24 -15.31
N GLN A 46 -35.12 -0.50 -15.12
CA GLN A 46 -36.03 -1.13 -16.09
C GLN A 46 -35.48 -2.47 -16.64
N ARG A 47 -34.85 -3.27 -15.78
CA ARG A 47 -34.16 -4.52 -16.14
C ARG A 47 -34.48 -5.64 -15.15
N TRP A 48 -34.46 -6.87 -15.66
CA TRP A 48 -34.49 -8.06 -14.82
C TRP A 48 -33.11 -8.25 -14.17
N VAL A 49 -33.08 -8.28 -12.84
CA VAL A 49 -31.90 -8.56 -12.02
C VAL A 49 -32.08 -9.92 -11.35
N GLY A 50 -30.97 -10.57 -10.99
CA GLY A 50 -30.96 -11.96 -10.53
C GLY A 50 -31.68 -12.23 -9.19
N ALA A 51 -31.27 -13.28 -8.48
CA ALA A 51 -31.99 -13.85 -7.34
C ALA A 51 -32.01 -13.00 -6.05
N GLU A 52 -31.31 -11.87 -6.02
CA GLU A 52 -31.21 -11.03 -4.83
C GLU A 52 -31.93 -9.70 -5.09
N PRO A 53 -32.94 -9.33 -4.27
CA PRO A 53 -33.54 -8.02 -4.34
C PRO A 53 -32.46 -6.96 -4.07
N PRO A 54 -32.57 -5.75 -4.65
CA PRO A 54 -31.68 -4.66 -4.31
C PRO A 54 -31.65 -4.44 -2.80
N LEU A 55 -30.46 -4.18 -2.24
CA LEU A 55 -30.28 -3.93 -0.82
C LEU A 55 -31.26 -2.84 -0.35
N SER A 56 -31.82 -3.02 0.83
CA SER A 56 -32.61 -1.99 1.50
C SER A 56 -31.71 -0.83 1.92
N ASN A 57 -32.29 0.36 2.10
CA ASN A 57 -31.57 1.53 2.59
C ASN A 57 -30.86 1.28 3.95
N SER A 58 -31.41 0.39 4.78
CA SER A 58 -30.79 -0.01 6.06
C SER A 58 -29.51 -0.80 5.83
N GLU A 59 -29.52 -1.76 4.90
CA GLU A 59 -28.35 -2.58 4.58
C GLU A 59 -27.26 -1.75 3.90
N TYR A 60 -27.63 -0.74 3.11
CA TYR A 60 -26.67 0.24 2.58
C TYR A 60 -25.99 1.05 3.70
N ALA A 61 -26.75 1.50 4.69
CA ALA A 61 -26.21 2.26 5.83
C ALA A 61 -25.27 1.39 6.69
N ASP A 62 -25.62 0.13 6.93
CA ASP A 62 -24.77 -0.82 7.65
C ASP A 62 -23.47 -1.10 6.88
N LEU A 63 -23.56 -1.24 5.56
CA LEU A 63 -22.39 -1.42 4.70
C LEU A 63 -21.48 -0.18 4.71
N GLU A 64 -22.06 1.02 4.61
CA GLU A 64 -21.33 2.29 4.68
C GLU A 64 -20.62 2.44 6.03
N ASN A 65 -21.30 2.15 7.14
CA ASN A 65 -20.71 2.17 8.47
C ASN A 65 -19.57 1.15 8.62
N ALA A 66 -19.74 -0.06 8.07
CA ALA A 66 -18.69 -1.08 8.07
C ALA A 66 -17.46 -0.66 7.25
N ILE A 67 -17.67 -0.06 6.08
CA ILE A 67 -16.60 0.47 5.21
C ILE A 67 -15.87 1.61 5.93
N ASN A 68 -16.60 2.55 6.53
CA ASN A 68 -16.01 3.67 7.25
C ASN A 68 -15.19 3.19 8.46
N SER A 69 -15.70 2.22 9.22
CA SER A 69 -14.95 1.62 10.33
C SER A 69 -13.66 0.91 9.87
N GLN A 70 -13.69 0.27 8.70
CA GLN A 70 -12.47 -0.32 8.13
C GLN A 70 -11.48 0.75 7.68
N ASN A 71 -11.95 1.83 7.05
CA ASN A 71 -11.12 2.96 6.65
C ASN A 71 -10.41 3.58 7.86
N ASP A 72 -11.12 3.80 8.97
CA ASP A 72 -10.52 4.34 10.20
C ASP A 72 -9.40 3.42 10.73
N LYS A 73 -9.61 2.10 10.70
CA LYS A 73 -8.57 1.12 11.07
C LYS A 73 -7.36 1.16 10.14
N PHE A 74 -7.59 1.35 8.84
CA PHE A 74 -6.50 1.50 7.87
C PHE A 74 -5.69 2.77 8.13
N VAL A 75 -6.34 3.89 8.45
CA VAL A 75 -5.66 5.13 8.82
C VAL A 75 -4.80 4.91 10.08
N GLU A 76 -5.34 4.28 11.12
CA GLU A 76 -4.58 3.98 12.34
C GLU A 76 -3.36 3.08 12.07
N LEU A 77 -3.52 2.07 11.20
CA LEU A 77 -2.42 1.19 10.80
C LEU A 77 -1.34 1.93 10.00
N ILE A 78 -1.73 2.84 9.11
CA ILE A 78 -0.81 3.68 8.35
C ILE A 78 -0.01 4.58 9.30
N ASP A 79 -0.66 5.21 10.28
CA ASP A 79 0.00 6.08 11.25
C ASP A 79 1.00 5.30 12.11
N LYS A 80 0.61 4.12 12.61
CA LYS A 80 1.52 3.24 13.36
C LYS A 80 2.71 2.79 12.52
N ASN A 81 2.51 2.45 11.25
CA ASN A 81 3.59 2.06 10.35
C ASN A 81 4.55 3.23 10.08
N ASN A 82 4.00 4.42 9.82
CA ASN A 82 4.80 5.63 9.65
C ASN A 82 5.65 5.94 10.89
N GLN A 83 5.11 5.72 12.09
CA GLN A 83 5.88 5.86 13.32
C GLN A 83 6.98 4.80 13.44
N LEU A 84 6.68 3.53 13.17
CA LEU A 84 7.69 2.46 13.17
C LEU A 84 8.84 2.71 12.20
N VAL A 85 8.54 3.25 11.00
CA VAL A 85 9.56 3.63 10.02
C VAL A 85 10.47 4.74 10.58
N LYS A 86 9.92 5.74 11.28
CA LYS A 86 10.71 6.81 11.94
C LYS A 86 11.55 6.28 13.09
N ASP A 87 10.97 5.42 13.93
CA ASP A 87 11.68 4.82 15.07
C ASP A 87 12.84 3.94 14.56
N ASN A 88 12.61 3.16 13.50
CA ASN A 88 13.65 2.37 12.85
C ASN A 88 14.76 3.25 12.27
N ALA A 89 14.43 4.34 11.58
CA ALA A 89 15.43 5.27 11.05
C ALA A 89 16.31 5.85 12.18
N THR A 90 15.69 6.19 13.31
CA THR A 90 16.38 6.72 14.50
C THR A 90 17.30 5.66 15.11
N LEU A 91 16.83 4.41 15.25
CA LEU A 91 17.64 3.29 15.73
C LEU A 91 18.84 3.02 14.82
N PHE A 92 18.64 3.05 13.51
CA PHE A 92 19.74 2.90 12.54
C PHE A 92 20.79 4.01 12.67
N GLU A 93 20.36 5.25 12.92
CA GLU A 93 21.28 6.36 13.19
C GLU A 93 22.09 6.13 14.48
N TYR A 94 21.48 5.61 15.54
CA TYR A 94 22.21 5.27 16.76
C TYR A 94 23.20 4.13 16.55
N VAL A 95 22.81 3.08 15.83
CA VAL A 95 23.70 1.95 15.52
C VAL A 95 24.88 2.41 14.68
N SER A 96 24.66 3.20 13.63
CA SER A 96 25.76 3.70 12.79
C SER A 96 26.74 4.57 13.58
N LYS A 97 26.24 5.42 14.48
CA LYS A 97 27.07 6.21 15.41
C LYS A 97 27.86 5.32 16.37
N MET A 98 27.25 4.28 16.94
CA MET A 98 27.95 3.36 17.84
C MET A 98 29.06 2.59 17.11
N LEU A 99 28.77 2.04 15.94
CA LEU A 99 29.77 1.34 15.13
C LEU A 99 30.92 2.27 14.73
N LEU A 100 30.62 3.51 14.39
CA LEU A 100 31.64 4.51 14.10
C LEU A 100 32.54 4.80 15.31
N ILE A 101 31.95 5.01 16.49
CA ILE A 101 32.70 5.22 17.74
C ILE A 101 33.61 4.02 18.01
N LEU A 102 33.07 2.81 17.95
CA LEU A 102 33.84 1.58 18.15
C LEU A 102 34.98 1.45 17.12
N THR A 103 34.73 1.84 15.87
CA THR A 103 35.76 1.82 14.81
C THR A 103 36.89 2.79 15.12
N TYR A 104 36.61 3.96 15.70
CA TYR A 104 37.63 4.91 16.16
C TYR A 104 38.32 4.46 17.45
N MET A 105 37.67 3.65 18.27
CA MET A 105 38.25 3.11 19.50
C MET A 105 39.20 1.93 19.27
N LYS A 106 39.21 1.34 18.07
CA LYS A 106 40.09 0.20 17.73
C LYS A 106 41.58 0.51 18.00
N ASP A 107 42.00 1.76 17.85
CA ASP A 107 43.39 2.16 18.07
C ASP A 107 43.78 2.18 19.56
N PHE A 108 42.79 2.13 20.46
CA PHE A 108 42.96 2.19 21.91
C PHE A 108 42.63 0.88 22.63
N THR A 109 42.19 -0.15 21.90
CA THR A 109 41.68 -1.40 22.46
C THR A 109 42.06 -2.58 21.57
N GLU A 110 42.40 -3.73 22.16
CA GLU A 110 42.70 -4.97 21.40
C GLU A 110 41.43 -5.64 20.87
N PHE A 111 40.56 -4.90 20.16
CA PHE A 111 39.39 -5.54 19.53
C PHE A 111 39.86 -6.48 18.40
N PRO A 112 39.57 -7.79 18.49
CA PRO A 112 40.07 -8.76 17.52
C PRO A 112 39.21 -8.83 16.24
N GLN A 113 38.30 -7.87 16.00
CA GLN A 113 37.31 -7.95 14.93
C GLN A 113 37.15 -6.63 14.18
N VAL A 114 36.91 -6.73 12.87
CA VAL A 114 36.45 -5.62 12.02
C VAL A 114 35.11 -5.16 12.57
N VAL A 115 35.08 -3.95 13.14
CA VAL A 115 33.88 -3.35 13.73
C VAL A 115 32.88 -2.92 12.65
N MET A 116 33.39 -2.50 11.49
CA MET A 116 32.63 -2.03 10.36
C MET A 116 33.38 -2.40 9.09
N ASP A 117 32.72 -3.09 8.18
CA ASP A 117 33.30 -3.46 6.90
C ASP A 117 32.89 -2.51 5.77
N ASN A 118 33.37 -2.78 4.56
CA ASN A 118 33.08 -1.95 3.39
C ASN A 118 31.58 -1.94 3.02
N GLN A 119 30.85 -3.04 3.23
CA GLN A 119 29.42 -3.13 2.94
C GLN A 119 28.61 -2.29 3.94
N ASP A 120 28.99 -2.31 5.22
CA ASP A 120 28.39 -1.45 6.23
C ASP A 120 28.56 0.04 5.88
N ILE A 121 29.77 0.42 5.45
CA ILE A 121 30.10 1.81 5.06
C ILE A 121 29.32 2.24 3.81
N GLU A 122 29.24 1.38 2.79
CA GLU A 122 28.45 1.61 1.57
C GLU A 122 26.98 1.80 1.93
N TYR A 123 26.43 0.92 2.77
CA TYR A 123 25.05 1.02 3.25
C TYR A 123 24.80 2.33 4.02
N PHE A 124 25.67 2.71 4.96
CA PHE A 124 25.48 3.96 5.71
C PHE A 124 25.61 5.21 4.83
N TYR A 125 26.45 5.16 3.80
CA TYR A 125 26.57 6.25 2.83
C TYR A 125 25.32 6.36 1.94
N GLU A 126 24.84 5.26 1.38
CA GLU A 126 23.61 5.22 0.56
C GLU A 126 22.37 5.68 1.33
N LYS A 127 22.33 5.42 2.64
CA LYS A 127 21.26 5.89 3.54
C LYS A 127 21.42 7.34 3.99
N GLY A 128 22.47 8.04 3.55
CA GLY A 128 22.77 9.42 3.93
C GLY A 128 23.18 9.60 5.39
N LEU A 129 23.52 8.49 6.08
CA LEU A 129 24.00 8.53 7.47
C LEU A 129 25.47 8.93 7.52
N PHE A 130 26.25 8.53 6.52
CA PHE A 130 27.61 9.01 6.29
C PHE A 130 27.62 10.06 5.19
N THR A 131 28.40 11.11 5.40
CA THR A 131 28.65 12.18 4.44
C THR A 131 30.02 11.99 3.79
N ASP A 132 30.32 12.73 2.71
CA ASP A 132 31.65 12.72 2.10
C ASP A 132 32.74 13.11 3.12
N PHE A 133 32.44 14.08 3.98
CA PHE A 133 33.32 14.44 5.09
C PHE A 133 33.60 13.25 6.01
N LYS A 134 32.58 12.44 6.32
CA LYS A 134 32.75 11.23 7.12
C LYS A 134 33.61 10.20 6.40
N LEU A 135 33.37 9.97 5.10
CA LEU A 135 34.19 9.05 4.31
C LEU A 135 35.67 9.49 4.28
N ARG A 136 35.94 10.81 4.18
CA ARG A 136 37.31 11.32 4.27
C ARG A 136 37.97 11.01 5.62
N GLN A 137 37.25 11.19 6.72
CA GLN A 137 37.75 10.80 8.05
C GLN A 137 38.09 9.30 8.13
N LEU A 138 37.32 8.44 7.45
CA LEU A 138 37.59 7.01 7.40
C LEU A 138 38.86 6.68 6.57
N VAL A 139 39.12 7.43 5.49
CA VAL A 139 40.37 7.34 4.72
C VAL A 139 41.57 7.79 5.56
N ASP A 140 41.47 8.94 6.24
CA ASP A 140 42.53 9.47 7.12
C ASP A 140 42.91 8.50 8.24
N LYS A 141 41.96 7.68 8.67
CA LYS A 141 42.14 6.64 9.70
C LYS A 141 42.55 5.28 9.14
N GLY A 142 42.78 5.17 7.84
CA GLY A 142 43.13 3.92 7.16
C GLY A 142 42.06 2.84 7.30
N ILE A 143 40.80 3.21 7.52
CA ILE A 143 39.68 2.27 7.62
C ILE A 143 39.23 1.85 6.21
N ILE A 144 39.22 2.79 5.27
CA ILE A 144 38.97 2.55 3.85
C ILE A 144 40.09 3.14 3.00
N SER A 145 40.27 2.63 1.77
CA SER A 145 41.24 3.18 0.83
C SER A 145 40.71 4.45 0.15
N SER A 146 41.62 5.27 -0.38
CA SER A 146 41.28 6.39 -1.25
C SER A 146 40.53 5.95 -2.51
N GLU A 147 40.87 4.79 -3.07
CA GLU A 147 40.14 4.19 -4.19
C GLU A 147 38.68 3.86 -3.81
N TYR A 148 38.45 3.34 -2.60
CA TYR A 148 37.11 3.05 -2.12
C TYR A 148 36.29 4.31 -1.86
N TYR A 149 36.92 5.37 -1.32
CA TYR A 149 36.32 6.69 -1.22
C TYR A 149 35.88 7.22 -2.59
N ASN A 150 36.75 7.13 -3.59
CA ASN A 150 36.46 7.59 -4.95
C ASN A 150 35.28 6.81 -5.56
N LYS A 151 35.22 5.49 -5.33
CA LYS A 151 34.12 4.64 -5.78
C LYS A 151 32.78 5.10 -5.20
N LEU A 152 32.72 5.39 -3.90
CA LEU A 152 31.47 5.74 -3.21
C LEU A 152 31.03 7.18 -3.47
N SER A 153 31.94 8.14 -3.32
CA SER A 153 31.61 9.57 -3.40
C SER A 153 31.62 10.13 -4.82
N GLY A 154 32.32 9.48 -5.75
CA GLY A 154 32.61 10.03 -7.09
C GLY A 154 33.66 11.15 -7.08
N ASP A 155 34.13 11.58 -5.90
CA ASP A 155 35.16 12.59 -5.73
C ASP A 155 36.56 11.97 -5.68
N ILE A 156 37.58 12.73 -6.07
CA ILE A 156 38.97 12.32 -5.93
C ILE A 156 39.48 12.70 -4.54
N TYR A 157 39.99 11.71 -3.79
CA TYR A 157 40.70 11.97 -2.53
C TYR A 157 41.98 12.78 -2.81
N PRO A 158 42.22 13.91 -2.12
CA PRO A 158 43.43 14.70 -2.35
C PRO A 158 44.67 13.85 -2.03
N SER A 159 45.55 13.68 -3.00
CA SER A 159 46.88 13.10 -2.75
C SER A 159 47.70 14.10 -1.95
N LEU A 160 48.32 13.64 -0.86
CA LEU A 160 49.25 14.45 -0.05
C LEU A 160 50.53 14.85 -0.82
N ASP A 161 50.70 14.39 -2.06
CA ASP A 161 51.89 14.62 -2.89
C ASP A 161 51.99 16.04 -3.50
N GLU A 162 51.00 16.92 -3.30
CA GLU A 162 51.03 18.29 -3.85
C GLU A 162 51.39 19.39 -2.82
N SER A 163 51.75 19.04 -1.58
CA SER A 163 52.17 20.01 -0.55
C SER A 163 53.69 20.16 -0.37
N GLU A 164 54.51 19.61 -1.26
CA GLU A 164 55.95 19.87 -1.34
C GLU A 164 56.35 20.23 -2.78
N GLY A 165 56.07 21.46 -3.21
CA GLY A 165 56.49 22.03 -4.50
C GLY A 165 56.61 23.54 -4.45
#